data_AF-A0A0W0ZS01-F1
#
_entry.id   AF-A0A0W0ZS01-F1
#
_cell.length_a   1.000
_cell.length_b   1.000
_cell.length_c   1.000
_cell.angle_alpha   90.00
_cell.angle_beta   90.00
_cell.angle_gamma   90.00
#
_symmetry.space_group_name_H-M   'P 1'
#
loop_
_entity.id
_entity.type
_entity.pdbx_description
1 polymer ?
#
loop_
_entity_poly.entity_id
_entity_poly.type
_entity_poly.pdbx_seq_one_letter_code
_entity_poly.pdbx_strand_id
1 'polypeptide(L)'
;MQMPWFTSPSFLHLIHFYPIEVYHDARFEKDTRYYVIRLSKDLLEDWVITLINGRIKSKLGQSRTLAFANFNEAFDYFFLLTKVRHQRGYQLKTFTCDNPLLLHLLPFSVLTENNKKLADAKTVKNENRRTMQSPASLEISNLSQVAYQQMGFSF
;
A
#
# COMPACT_ATOMS: atom_id res chain seq x y z
N MET A 1 -37.07 26.23 21.85
CA MET A 1 -36.89 24.77 22.04
C MET A 1 -35.41 24.48 21.99
N GLN A 2 -34.83 24.01 23.11
CA GLN A 2 -33.43 23.59 23.16
C GLN A 2 -33.37 22.17 22.58
N MET A 3 -32.67 21.97 21.47
CA MET A 3 -32.45 20.62 20.94
C MET A 3 -31.65 19.82 21.97
N PRO A 4 -32.10 18.62 22.36
CA PRO A 4 -31.30 17.74 23.21
C PRO A 4 -29.93 17.52 22.57
N TRP A 5 -28.84 17.60 23.34
CA TRP A 5 -27.48 17.52 22.81
C TRP A 5 -27.19 16.23 22.00
N PHE A 6 -27.94 15.15 22.27
CA PHE A 6 -27.85 13.89 21.54
C PHE A 6 -28.63 13.86 20.21
N THR A 7 -29.50 14.84 19.97
CA THR A 7 -30.18 15.04 18.66
C THR A 7 -29.37 15.90 17.70
N SER A 8 -28.23 16.44 18.15
CA SER A 8 -27.20 16.91 17.23
C SER A 8 -26.78 15.74 16.36
N PRO A 9 -26.75 15.88 15.02
CA PRO A 9 -26.49 14.78 14.12
C PRO A 9 -25.15 14.12 14.45
N SER A 10 -25.25 12.95 15.10
CA SER A 10 -24.19 12.39 15.94
C SER A 10 -23.00 11.88 15.15
N PHE A 11 -23.09 11.87 13.82
CA PHE A 11 -22.04 11.43 12.91
C PHE A 11 -21.69 12.47 11.84
N LEU A 12 -22.46 13.56 11.69
CA LEU A 12 -22.16 14.56 10.66
C LEU A 12 -20.82 15.26 10.92
N HIS A 13 -20.41 15.39 12.18
CA HIS A 13 -19.09 15.92 12.55
C HIS A 13 -17.94 15.02 12.09
N LEU A 14 -18.20 13.74 11.81
CA LEU A 14 -17.21 12.81 11.28
C LEU A 14 -17.22 12.81 9.74
N ILE A 15 -18.20 13.45 9.09
CA ILE A 15 -18.24 13.60 7.63
C ILE A 15 -17.30 14.72 7.27
N HIS A 16 -16.29 14.39 6.47
CA HIS A 16 -15.40 15.36 5.89
C HIS A 16 -15.79 15.56 4.43
N PHE A 17 -16.16 16.79 4.08
CA PHE A 17 -16.52 17.18 2.72
C PHE A 17 -15.29 17.45 1.83
N TYR A 18 -14.10 17.39 2.41
CA TYR A 18 -12.82 17.52 1.72
C TYR A 18 -12.03 16.22 1.82
N PRO A 19 -11.22 15.87 0.81
CA PRO A 19 -10.35 14.70 0.87
C PRO A 19 -9.39 14.88 2.04
N ILE A 20 -9.48 13.96 3.01
CA ILE A 20 -8.57 13.95 4.15
C ILE A 20 -7.43 13.04 3.81
N GLU A 21 -6.22 13.56 3.93
CA GLU A 21 -5.03 12.74 3.88
C GLU A 21 -4.79 12.14 5.27
N VAL A 22 -4.92 10.82 5.39
CA VAL A 22 -4.90 10.14 6.68
C VAL A 22 -4.01 8.91 6.67
N TYR A 23 -3.56 8.54 7.87
CA TYR A 23 -2.86 7.30 8.11
C TYR A 23 -3.73 6.07 7.77
N HIS A 24 -3.10 5.04 7.22
CA HIS A 24 -3.70 3.72 7.02
C HIS A 24 -2.73 2.61 7.37
N ASP A 25 -3.18 1.57 8.09
CA ASP A 25 -2.42 0.35 8.36
C ASP A 25 -3.28 -0.87 8.08
N ALA A 26 -2.75 -1.80 7.29
CA ALA A 26 -3.39 -3.06 6.99
C ALA A 26 -2.43 -4.22 7.27
N ARG A 27 -2.81 -5.08 8.22
CA ARG A 27 -2.11 -6.32 8.54
C ARG A 27 -2.81 -7.51 7.88
N PHE A 28 -2.03 -8.29 7.18
CA PHE A 28 -2.42 -9.51 6.51
C PHE A 28 -1.64 -10.70 7.05
N GLU A 29 -2.29 -11.87 7.11
CA GLU A 29 -1.65 -13.11 7.52
C GLU A 29 -1.99 -14.26 6.58
N LYS A 30 -1.03 -15.16 6.39
CA LYS A 30 -1.17 -16.40 5.65
C LYS A 30 -0.25 -17.47 6.25
N ASP A 31 -0.83 -18.59 6.67
CA ASP A 31 -0.12 -19.70 7.31
C ASP A 31 0.74 -19.22 8.49
N THR A 32 2.06 -19.17 8.31
CA THR A 32 3.04 -18.72 9.31
C THR A 32 3.66 -17.37 8.95
N ARG A 33 3.15 -16.66 7.95
CA ARG A 33 3.70 -15.38 7.47
C ARG A 33 2.73 -14.24 7.72
N TYR A 34 3.29 -13.06 7.99
CA TYR A 34 2.54 -11.82 8.06
C TYR A 34 3.07 -10.80 7.04
N TYR A 35 2.21 -9.86 6.67
CA TYR A 35 2.53 -8.73 5.83
C TYR A 35 1.76 -7.51 6.34
N VAL A 36 2.44 -6.40 6.58
CA VAL A 36 1.85 -5.13 7.02
C VAL A 36 2.12 -4.09 5.95
N ILE A 37 1.09 -3.32 5.60
CA ILE A 37 1.18 -2.16 4.73
C ILE A 37 0.78 -0.96 5.56
N ARG A 38 1.65 0.04 5.65
CA ARG A 38 1.40 1.27 6.39
C ARG A 38 1.60 2.47 5.49
N LEU A 39 0.57 3.27 5.30
CA LEU A 39 0.62 4.58 4.66
C LEU A 39 0.66 5.65 5.75
N SER A 40 1.72 6.46 5.78
CA SER A 40 1.91 7.53 6.76
C SER A 40 2.68 8.69 6.13
N LYS A 41 2.69 9.85 6.80
CA LYS A 41 3.66 10.91 6.51
C LYS A 41 4.99 10.62 7.19
N ASP A 42 6.08 10.96 6.52
CA ASP A 42 7.42 11.00 7.11
C ASP A 42 7.67 12.36 7.80
N LEU A 43 8.80 12.52 8.48
CA LEU A 43 9.23 13.73 9.20
C LEU A 43 9.36 14.96 8.28
N LEU A 44 9.51 14.75 6.98
CA LEU A 44 9.58 15.80 5.96
C LEU A 44 8.23 16.10 5.29
N GLU A 45 7.12 15.60 5.86
CA GLU A 45 5.76 15.73 5.33
C GLU A 45 5.50 15.01 4.00
N ASP A 46 6.48 14.26 3.48
CA ASP A 46 6.29 13.37 2.33
C ASP A 46 5.46 12.15 2.70
N TRP A 47 4.70 11.63 1.73
CA TRP A 47 3.90 10.42 1.93
C TRP A 47 4.74 9.17 1.69
N VAL A 48 4.69 8.23 2.63
CA VAL A 48 5.46 6.99 2.56
C VAL A 48 4.58 5.77 2.78
N ILE A 49 4.87 4.70 2.06
CA ILE A 49 4.35 3.37 2.34
C ILE A 49 5.46 2.50 2.91
N THR A 50 5.31 2.11 4.17
CA THR A 50 6.17 1.12 4.83
C THR A 50 5.57 -0.26 4.70
N LEU A 51 6.35 -1.20 4.17
CA LEU A 51 5.98 -2.58 3.92
C LEU A 51 6.79 -3.49 4.82
N ILE A 52 6.13 -4.12 5.77
CA ILE A 52 6.78 -5.00 6.75
C ILE A 52 6.33 -6.43 6.48
N ASN A 53 7.25 -7.38 6.47
CA ASN A 53 6.91 -8.79 6.33
C ASN A 53 7.80 -9.67 7.19
N GLY A 54 7.32 -10.86 7.52
CA GLY A 54 8.09 -11.78 8.33
C GLY A 54 7.32 -13.05 8.66
N ARG A 55 7.90 -13.85 9.56
CA ARG A 55 7.24 -15.02 10.12
C ARG A 55 6.50 -14.63 11.39
N ILE A 56 5.31 -15.16 11.58
CA ILE A 56 4.53 -14.94 12.81
C ILE A 56 5.37 -15.45 13.99
N LYS A 57 5.47 -14.62 15.04
CA LYS A 57 6.31 -14.86 16.24
C LYS A 57 7.82 -14.90 16.00
N SER A 58 8.34 -14.41 14.86
CA SER A 58 9.79 -14.19 14.72
C SER A 58 10.22 -12.84 15.32
N LYS A 59 11.44 -12.80 15.88
CA LYS A 59 12.06 -11.55 16.37
C LYS A 59 12.45 -10.60 15.23
N LEU A 60 12.70 -11.14 14.04
CA LEU A 60 13.17 -10.39 12.87
C LEU A 60 12.14 -10.47 11.73
N GLY A 61 11.88 -9.32 11.12
CA GLY A 61 11.16 -9.17 9.86
C GLY A 61 11.99 -8.35 8.88
N GLN A 62 11.47 -8.18 7.66
CA GLN A 62 12.02 -7.25 6.67
C GLN A 62 11.07 -6.07 6.53
N SER A 63 11.65 -4.87 6.47
CA SER A 63 10.91 -3.64 6.17
C SER A 63 11.49 -2.99 4.92
N ARG A 64 10.63 -2.40 4.10
CA ARG A 64 11.00 -1.55 2.97
C ARG A 64 10.05 -0.36 2.91
N THR A 65 10.56 0.80 2.54
CA THR A 65 9.80 2.04 2.45
C THR A 65 9.76 2.53 1.00
N LEU A 66 8.60 3.00 0.56
CA LEU A 66 8.36 3.62 -0.73
C LEU A 66 7.93 5.06 -0.49
N ALA A 67 8.55 6.02 -1.16
CA ALA A 67 8.21 7.44 -1.05
C ALA A 67 7.31 7.87 -2.21
N PHE A 68 6.39 8.79 -1.93
CA PHE A 68 5.41 9.34 -2.85
C PHE A 68 5.30 10.84 -2.63
N ALA A 69 5.06 11.58 -3.73
CA ALA A 69 4.98 13.03 -3.69
C ALA A 69 3.64 13.55 -3.12
N ASN A 70 2.59 12.73 -3.13
CA ASN A 70 1.26 13.13 -2.67
C ASN A 70 0.47 11.93 -2.10
N PHE A 71 -0.56 12.24 -1.31
CA PHE A 71 -1.38 11.26 -0.65
C PHE A 71 -2.14 10.34 -1.61
N ASN A 72 -2.74 10.91 -2.66
CA ASN A 72 -3.63 10.15 -3.56
C ASN A 72 -2.88 9.04 -4.28
N GLU A 73 -1.68 9.33 -4.80
CA GLU A 73 -0.82 8.34 -5.45
C GLU A 73 -0.41 7.22 -4.47
N ALA A 74 -0.03 7.61 -3.25
CA ALA A 74 0.32 6.67 -2.20
C ALA A 74 -0.90 5.79 -1.79
N PHE A 75 -2.09 6.38 -1.75
CA PHE A 75 -3.32 5.70 -1.40
C PHE A 75 -3.76 4.70 -2.49
N ASP A 76 -3.66 5.08 -3.76
CA ASP A 76 -3.90 4.16 -4.89
C ASP A 76 -2.93 2.98 -4.85
N TYR A 77 -1.65 3.25 -4.56
CA TYR A 77 -0.64 2.20 -4.42
C TYR A 77 -0.88 1.31 -3.19
N PHE A 78 -1.34 1.87 -2.08
CA PHE A 78 -1.77 1.13 -0.90
C PHE A 78 -2.92 0.16 -1.24
N PHE A 79 -3.91 0.62 -2.01
CA PHE A 79 -5.01 -0.22 -2.46
C PHE A 79 -4.53 -1.35 -3.39
N LEU A 80 -3.64 -1.03 -4.33
CA LEU A 80 -3.03 -2.02 -5.22
C LEU A 80 -2.30 -3.12 -4.43
N LEU A 81 -1.48 -2.74 -3.45
CA LEU A 81 -0.75 -3.70 -2.62
C LEU A 81 -1.69 -4.58 -1.79
N THR A 82 -2.74 -3.99 -1.23
CA THR A 82 -3.81 -4.69 -0.50
C THR A 82 -4.49 -5.72 -1.40
N LYS A 83 -4.88 -5.32 -2.62
CA LYS A 83 -5.46 -6.22 -3.63
C LYS A 83 -4.52 -7.37 -3.98
N VAL A 84 -3.23 -7.09 -4.17
CA VAL A 84 -2.22 -8.12 -4.45
C VAL A 84 -2.07 -9.09 -3.27
N ARG A 85 -2.16 -8.63 -2.01
CA ARG A 85 -2.13 -9.53 -0.85
C ARG A 85 -3.35 -10.44 -0.82
N HIS A 86 -4.54 -9.88 -1.03
CA HIS A 86 -5.78 -10.64 -1.11
C HIS A 86 -5.72 -11.71 -2.21
N GLN A 87 -5.29 -11.34 -3.43
CA GLN A 87 -5.12 -12.27 -4.55
C GLN A 87 -4.11 -13.39 -4.28
N ARG A 88 -3.13 -13.17 -3.41
CA ARG A 88 -2.13 -14.18 -2.99
C ARG A 88 -2.64 -15.08 -1.85
N GLY A 89 -3.90 -14.95 -1.46
CA GLY A 89 -4.54 -15.72 -0.41
C GLY A 89 -4.15 -15.29 1.00
N TYR A 90 -3.70 -14.05 1.19
CA TYR A 90 -3.55 -13.51 2.53
C TYR A 90 -4.88 -12.99 3.04
N GLN A 91 -5.18 -13.27 4.30
CA GLN A 91 -6.38 -12.77 4.98
C GLN A 91 -6.05 -11.45 5.67
N LEU A 92 -6.92 -10.45 5.49
CA LEU A 92 -6.87 -9.22 6.28
C LEU A 92 -7.22 -9.55 7.73
N LYS A 93 -6.32 -9.22 8.67
CA LYS A 93 -6.48 -9.47 10.11
C LYS A 93 -6.77 -8.20 10.89
N THR A 94 -6.14 -7.10 10.51
CA THR A 94 -6.32 -5.82 11.19
C THR A 94 -6.26 -4.72 10.15
N PHE A 95 -7.15 -3.75 10.29
CA PHE A 95 -7.14 -2.53 9.52
C PHE A 95 -7.35 -1.36 10.47
N THR A 96 -6.46 -0.38 10.44
CA THR A 96 -6.58 0.86 11.21
C THR A 96 -6.44 2.05 10.28
N CYS A 97 -7.14 3.12 10.60
CA CYS A 97 -7.17 4.35 9.82
C CYS A 97 -7.58 5.49 10.76
N ASP A 98 -7.03 6.69 10.54
CA ASP A 98 -7.40 7.88 11.32
C ASP A 98 -8.72 8.51 10.83
N ASN A 99 -9.50 7.77 10.03
CA ASN A 99 -10.86 8.12 9.64
C ASN A 99 -11.86 7.15 10.33
N PRO A 100 -12.51 7.58 11.42
CA PRO A 100 -13.44 6.73 12.18
C PRO A 100 -14.69 6.34 11.38
N LEU A 101 -15.20 7.20 10.49
CA LEU A 101 -16.34 6.83 9.63
C LEU A 101 -15.97 5.69 8.70
N LEU A 102 -14.79 5.76 8.07
CA LEU A 102 -14.34 4.71 7.17
C LEU A 102 -14.33 3.37 7.90
N LEU A 103 -13.77 3.31 9.10
CA LEU A 103 -13.75 2.09 9.92
C LEU A 103 -15.16 1.56 10.22
N HIS A 104 -16.12 2.44 10.53
CA HIS A 104 -17.50 2.05 10.80
C HIS A 104 -18.26 1.60 9.54
N LEU A 105 -17.91 2.12 8.36
CA LEU A 105 -18.58 1.81 7.10
C LEU A 105 -18.04 0.56 6.41
N LEU A 106 -16.78 0.17 6.67
CA LEU A 106 -16.15 -1.00 6.06
C LEU A 106 -16.95 -2.31 6.16
N PRO A 107 -17.60 -2.67 7.29
CA PRO A 107 -18.42 -3.89 7.34
C PRO A 107 -19.58 -3.88 6.36
N PHE A 108 -20.11 -2.70 6.02
CA PHE A 108 -21.26 -2.54 5.13
C PHE A 108 -20.89 -2.56 3.65
N SER A 109 -19.61 -2.34 3.28
CA SER A 109 -19.15 -2.57 1.89
C SER A 109 -19.23 -4.06 1.52
N VAL A 110 -19.12 -4.93 2.54
CA VAL A 110 -19.70 -6.28 2.65
C VAL A 110 -20.93 -6.55 1.76
N LEU A 111 -21.94 -5.73 2.05
CA LEU A 111 -23.32 -5.93 1.64
C LEU A 111 -23.62 -5.37 0.25
N THR A 112 -22.69 -4.57 -0.31
CA THR A 112 -22.86 -3.97 -1.64
C THR A 112 -22.27 -4.81 -2.76
N GLU A 113 -21.72 -6.01 -2.47
CA GLU A 113 -21.41 -7.02 -3.48
C GLU A 113 -22.69 -7.62 -4.09
N ASN A 114 -23.35 -6.85 -4.96
CA ASN A 114 -24.31 -7.37 -5.91
C ASN A 114 -24.23 -6.60 -7.24
N ASN A 115 -23.87 -7.35 -8.30
CA ASN A 115 -24.20 -7.12 -9.72
C ASN A 115 -23.44 -6.09 -10.54
N LYS A 116 -22.11 -5.99 -10.45
CA LYS A 116 -21.31 -5.58 -11.63
C LYS A 116 -20.09 -6.47 -11.74
N LYS A 117 -20.15 -7.46 -12.65
CA LYS A 117 -18.95 -8.06 -13.25
C LYS A 117 -18.10 -6.88 -13.75
N LEU A 118 -17.05 -6.53 -13.00
CA LEU A 118 -16.03 -5.63 -13.48
C LEU A 118 -15.51 -6.28 -14.76
N ALA A 119 -15.75 -5.65 -15.90
CA ALA A 119 -15.38 -6.21 -17.19
C ALA A 119 -13.90 -6.59 -17.15
N ASP A 120 -13.59 -7.85 -17.47
CA ASP A 120 -12.21 -8.32 -17.58
C ASP A 120 -11.45 -7.36 -18.48
N ALA A 121 -10.50 -6.62 -17.89
CA ALA A 121 -9.56 -5.83 -18.64
C ALA A 121 -8.79 -6.81 -19.54
N LYS A 122 -9.06 -6.75 -20.85
CA LYS A 122 -8.37 -7.56 -21.85
C LYS A 122 -6.87 -7.35 -21.68
N THR A 123 -6.21 -8.34 -21.10
CA THR A 123 -4.75 -8.38 -21.05
C THR A 123 -4.28 -8.60 -22.47
N VAL A 124 -3.85 -7.53 -23.13
CA VAL A 124 -3.13 -7.64 -24.41
C VAL A 124 -1.79 -8.28 -24.09
N LYS A 125 -1.68 -9.58 -24.38
CA LYS A 125 -0.40 -10.30 -24.39
C LYS A 125 0.43 -9.69 -25.52
N ASN A 126 1.46 -8.93 -25.18
CA ASN A 126 2.46 -8.47 -26.13
C ASN A 126 3.45 -9.62 -26.34
N GLU A 127 3.18 -10.46 -27.34
CA GLU A 127 4.08 -11.54 -27.74
C GLU A 127 5.22 -10.98 -28.60
N ASN A 128 6.42 -10.95 -28.01
CA ASN A 128 7.75 -11.05 -28.62
C ASN A 128 7.89 -10.78 -30.13
N ARG A 129 8.44 -9.61 -30.50
CA ARG A 129 9.28 -9.48 -31.70
C ARG A 129 10.76 -9.62 -31.31
N ARG A 130 11.28 -10.85 -31.38
CA ARG A 130 12.71 -11.11 -31.56
C ARG A 130 13.01 -11.01 -33.05
N THR A 131 13.73 -9.96 -33.45
CA THR A 131 14.59 -10.01 -34.64
C THR A 131 15.95 -9.49 -34.21
N MET A 132 16.92 -10.39 -34.25
CA MET A 132 18.33 -10.11 -34.00
C MET A 132 18.84 -9.05 -34.96
N GLN A 133 19.64 -8.12 -34.46
CA GLN A 133 20.76 -7.52 -35.19
C GLN A 133 21.71 -6.84 -34.19
N SER A 134 22.97 -7.23 -34.26
CA SER A 134 24.17 -6.65 -33.64
C SER A 134 25.36 -7.15 -34.48
N PRO A 135 26.50 -6.44 -34.61
CA PRO A 135 26.93 -5.25 -33.87
C PRO A 135 27.39 -4.08 -34.77
N ALA A 136 27.36 -2.86 -34.24
CA ALA A 136 28.30 -1.81 -34.65
C ALA A 136 28.69 -1.00 -33.42
N SER A 137 29.98 -1.08 -33.11
CA SER A 137 30.75 -0.40 -32.08
C SER A 137 30.67 1.11 -32.15
N LEU A 138 30.58 1.78 -31.00
CA LEU A 138 31.24 3.05 -30.70
C LEU A 138 31.40 3.16 -29.16
N GLU A 139 32.65 3.16 -28.72
CA GLU A 139 33.09 3.44 -27.35
C GLU A 139 32.84 4.90 -26.99
N ILE A 140 32.70 5.22 -25.69
CA ILE A 140 33.41 6.31 -24.98
C ILE A 140 33.12 6.18 -23.46
N SER A 141 34.15 5.65 -22.77
CA SER A 141 34.73 6.01 -21.47
C SER A 141 33.90 6.34 -20.21
N ASN A 142 34.24 5.59 -19.15
CA ASN A 142 34.53 6.02 -17.77
C ASN A 142 33.52 6.89 -17.01
N LEU A 143 32.81 6.26 -16.07
CA LEU A 143 32.62 6.83 -14.73
C LEU A 143 32.72 5.72 -13.67
N SER A 144 33.87 5.71 -13.00
CA SER A 144 34.17 5.16 -11.66
C SER A 144 33.21 4.12 -11.05
N GLN A 145 33.72 2.88 -10.96
CA GLN A 145 33.30 1.88 -9.98
C GLN A 145 33.49 2.42 -8.55
N VAL A 146 32.39 2.71 -7.85
CA VAL A 146 32.44 2.87 -6.40
C VAL A 146 32.40 1.46 -5.80
N ALA A 147 33.54 1.02 -5.29
CA ALA A 147 33.67 -0.22 -4.55
C ALA A 147 32.83 -0.14 -3.27
N TYR A 148 31.81 -0.98 -3.14
CA TYR A 148 31.09 -1.16 -1.88
C TYR A 148 32.01 -1.91 -0.90
N GLN A 149 32.69 -1.15 -0.04
CA GLN A 149 33.47 -1.71 1.07
C GLN A 149 32.47 -2.19 2.13
N GLN A 150 32.21 -3.50 2.16
CA GLN A 150 31.42 -4.14 3.21
C GLN A 150 32.22 -4.13 4.52
N MET A 151 31.84 -3.29 5.47
CA MET A 151 32.31 -3.36 6.85
C MET A 151 31.50 -4.44 7.57
N GLY A 152 32.11 -5.61 7.79
CA GLY A 152 31.53 -6.68 8.59
C GLY A 152 31.54 -6.29 10.07
N PHE A 153 30.40 -6.36 10.72
CA PHE A 153 30.32 -6.37 12.19
C PHE A 153 30.21 -7.81 12.65
N SER A 154 31.24 -8.28 13.35
CA SER A 154 31.23 -9.53 14.10
C SER A 154 30.49 -9.29 15.42
N PHE A 155 29.52 -10.16 15.73
CA PHE A 155 29.07 -10.42 17.10
C PHE A 155 29.33 -11.89 17.41
#